data_AF-F9DSL8-F1
#
_entry.id   AF-F9DSL8-F1
#
_cell.length_a   1.000
_cell.length_b   1.000
_cell.length_c   1.000
_cell.angle_alpha   90.00
_cell.angle_beta   90.00
_cell.angle_gamma   90.00
#
_symmetry.space_group_name_H-M   'P 1'
#
loop_
_entity.id
_entity.type
_entity.pdbx_description
1 polymer ?
#
loop_
_entity_poly.entity_id
_entity_poly.type
_entity_poly.pdbx_seq_one_letter_code
_entity_poly.pdbx_strand_id
1 'polypeptide(L)'
;HKQDNDKEVRNYITPGDTRHFSMCNLMLQGINPLSIAKMAGHVRLGTQRNYWGHIEYFVESFVYILTSKYRVNRLEKELSEGIFGVMDKVDESKIFSPQDFEFVQEVEHGFCRNAIFPENCPGECRYCEHYFFHPQDFEEGIKWLQDGSDLLEQQLTVELRSLLDLYKNMKFNLNTESYSIIDQESALSKANLLNRLIKQKAMLDSLIPETKGVKL
;
A
#
# COMPACT_ATOMS: atom_id res chain seq x y z
N HIS A 1 -1.17 -51.86 1.28
CA HIS A 1 -2.01 -50.71 1.66
C HIS A 1 -1.30 -49.88 2.72
N LYS A 2 -0.60 -48.82 2.31
CA LYS A 2 -0.23 -47.69 3.18
C LYS A 2 -0.94 -46.48 2.58
N GLN A 3 -1.86 -45.90 3.34
CA GLN A 3 -2.49 -44.64 2.99
C GLN A 3 -1.50 -43.53 3.31
N ASP A 4 -0.96 -42.89 2.27
CA ASP A 4 -0.35 -41.57 2.39
C ASP A 4 -1.47 -40.59 2.75
N ASN A 5 -1.45 -40.11 3.98
CA ASN A 5 -2.24 -38.96 4.40
C ASN A 5 -1.53 -37.71 3.87
N ASP A 6 -1.84 -37.35 2.62
CA ASP A 6 -1.60 -36.02 2.10
C ASP A 6 -2.41 -35.04 2.97
N LYS A 7 -1.72 -34.33 3.87
CA LYS A 7 -2.31 -33.19 4.58
C LYS A 7 -2.48 -32.09 3.55
N GLU A 8 -3.67 -31.98 2.96
CA GLU A 8 -4.11 -30.77 2.29
C GLU A 8 -3.81 -29.56 3.19
N VAL A 9 -2.85 -28.73 2.78
CA VAL A 9 -2.61 -27.44 3.40
C VAL A 9 -3.83 -26.57 3.08
N ARG A 10 -4.72 -26.44 4.06
CA ARG A 10 -5.93 -25.63 3.94
C ARG A 10 -5.58 -24.15 4.04
N ASN A 11 -5.47 -23.48 2.89
CA ASN A 11 -5.28 -22.03 2.77
C ASN A 11 -6.60 -21.25 3.00
N TYR A 12 -7.28 -21.47 4.13
CA TYR A 12 -8.46 -20.67 4.50
C TYR A 12 -8.10 -19.62 5.53
N ILE A 13 -8.60 -18.40 5.34
CA ILE A 13 -8.54 -17.35 6.35
C ILE A 13 -9.38 -17.81 7.55
N THR A 14 -8.74 -17.90 8.72
CA THR A 14 -9.41 -18.26 9.97
C THR A 14 -9.88 -17.02 10.72
N PRO A 15 -10.81 -17.16 11.69
CA PRO A 15 -11.15 -16.05 12.59
C PRO A 15 -9.92 -15.49 13.34
N GLY A 16 -8.93 -16.34 13.64
CA GLY A 16 -7.66 -15.92 14.24
C GLY A 16 -6.88 -14.96 13.34
N ASP A 17 -6.83 -15.24 12.04
CA ASP A 17 -6.18 -14.39 11.05
C ASP A 17 -6.92 -13.06 10.90
N THR A 18 -8.26 -13.06 10.86
CA THR A 18 -9.03 -11.81 10.80
C THR A 18 -8.80 -10.91 12.02
N ARG A 19 -8.66 -11.52 13.21
CA ARG A 19 -8.31 -10.78 14.43
C ARG A 19 -6.91 -10.19 14.28
N HIS A 20 -5.96 -10.95 13.75
CA HIS A 20 -4.60 -10.49 13.53
C HIS A 20 -4.55 -9.29 12.58
N PHE A 21 -5.22 -9.39 11.42
CA PHE A 21 -5.35 -8.31 10.44
C PHE A 21 -5.98 -7.05 11.03
N SER A 22 -7.01 -7.23 11.86
CA SER A 22 -7.64 -6.10 12.57
C SER A 22 -6.64 -5.37 13.46
N MET A 23 -5.79 -6.10 14.19
CA MET A 23 -4.78 -5.47 15.06
C MET A 23 -3.68 -4.76 14.25
N CYS A 24 -3.20 -5.36 13.16
CA CYS A 24 -2.26 -4.69 12.24
C CYS A 24 -2.85 -3.41 11.66
N ASN A 25 -4.13 -3.42 11.28
CA ASN A 25 -4.81 -2.23 10.77
C ASN A 25 -4.91 -1.12 11.84
N LEU A 26 -5.25 -1.46 13.09
CA LEU A 26 -5.30 -0.49 14.20
C LEU A 26 -3.92 0.11 14.49
N MET A 27 -2.85 -0.71 14.38
CA MET A 27 -1.47 -0.23 14.47
C MET A 27 -1.14 0.76 13.36
N LEU A 28 -1.52 0.47 12.11
CA LEU A 28 -1.35 1.38 10.97
C LEU A 28 -2.25 2.62 11.03
N GLN A 29 -3.25 2.64 11.92
CA GLN A 29 -4.04 3.84 12.25
C GLN A 29 -3.43 4.65 13.40
N GLY A 30 -2.31 4.20 13.98
CA GLY A 30 -1.62 4.91 15.04
C GLY A 30 -2.21 4.69 16.43
N ILE A 31 -3.07 3.69 16.63
CA ILE A 31 -3.72 3.44 17.93
C ILE A 31 -2.70 2.83 18.91
N ASN A 32 -2.64 3.34 20.15
CA ASN A 32 -1.67 2.84 21.14
C ASN A 32 -1.86 1.35 21.45
N PRO A 33 -0.76 0.64 21.77
CA PRO A 33 -0.79 -0.77 22.16
C PRO A 33 -1.74 -1.08 23.33
N LEU A 34 -1.85 -0.18 24.32
CA LEU A 34 -2.75 -0.38 25.45
C LEU A 34 -4.22 -0.50 25.00
N SER A 35 -4.66 0.40 24.14
CA SER A 35 -6.03 0.42 23.60
C SER A 35 -6.28 -0.79 22.71
N ILE A 36 -5.31 -1.15 21.86
CA ILE A 36 -5.38 -2.37 21.04
C ILE A 36 -5.51 -3.62 21.92
N ALA A 37 -4.78 -3.69 23.03
CA ALA A 37 -4.82 -4.84 23.94
C ALA A 37 -6.19 -4.98 24.62
N LYS A 38 -6.76 -3.85 25.05
CA LYS A 38 -8.10 -3.82 25.64
C LYS A 38 -9.15 -4.30 24.63
N MET A 39 -9.13 -3.78 23.41
CA MET A 39 -10.05 -4.22 22.34
C MET A 39 -9.88 -5.71 21.99
N ALA A 40 -8.65 -6.22 22.04
CA ALA A 40 -8.36 -7.64 21.80
C ALA A 40 -8.67 -8.55 23.01
N GLY A 41 -9.06 -8.00 24.17
CA GLY A 41 -9.24 -8.77 25.40
C GLY A 41 -7.93 -9.39 25.93
N HIS A 42 -6.79 -8.77 25.65
CA HIS A 42 -5.50 -9.23 26.14
C HIS A 42 -5.30 -8.87 27.62
N VAL A 43 -5.02 -9.89 28.44
CA VAL A 43 -4.65 -9.71 29.85
C VAL A 43 -3.18 -9.34 30.04
N ARG A 44 -2.35 -9.45 28.99
CA ARG A 44 -0.92 -9.12 28.99
C ARG A 44 -0.53 -8.43 27.68
N LEU A 45 0.23 -7.34 27.76
CA LEU A 45 0.69 -6.59 26.58
C LEU A 45 1.74 -7.34 25.77
N GLY A 46 2.47 -8.27 26.39
CA GLY A 46 3.42 -9.16 25.70
C GLY A 46 2.77 -10.04 24.61
N THR A 47 1.46 -10.29 24.69
CA THR A 47 0.71 -11.04 23.67
C THR A 47 0.63 -10.29 22.33
N GLN A 48 0.90 -8.99 22.32
CA GLN A 48 0.91 -8.19 21.09
C GLN A 48 2.20 -8.31 20.27
N ARG A 49 3.27 -8.89 20.82
CA ARG A 49 4.55 -9.05 20.11
C ARG A 49 4.41 -9.90 18.84
N ASN A 50 3.46 -10.82 18.84
CA ASN A 50 3.18 -11.69 17.70
C ASN A 50 2.64 -10.90 16.49
N TYR A 51 2.05 -9.71 16.68
CA TYR A 51 1.58 -8.84 15.59
C TYR A 51 2.73 -8.15 14.84
N TRP A 52 3.89 -8.02 15.47
CA TRP A 52 4.99 -7.23 14.93
C TRP A 52 5.70 -7.91 13.76
N GLY A 53 5.77 -9.25 13.74
CA GLY A 53 6.38 -9.99 12.64
C GLY A 53 5.48 -10.09 11.40
N HIS A 54 4.18 -9.86 11.53
CA HIS A 54 3.23 -9.99 10.42
C HIS A 54 2.79 -8.65 9.84
N ILE A 55 3.11 -7.54 10.50
CA ILE A 55 2.73 -6.22 9.98
C ILE A 55 3.41 -5.91 8.64
N GLU A 56 4.63 -6.43 8.42
CA GLU A 56 5.34 -6.34 7.13
C GLU A 56 4.52 -6.98 6.01
N TYR A 57 4.19 -8.27 6.14
CA TYR A 57 3.32 -8.98 5.19
C TYR A 57 1.94 -8.33 5.03
N PHE A 58 1.38 -7.78 6.11
CA PHE A 58 0.11 -7.06 6.05
C PHE A 58 0.21 -5.80 5.19
N VAL A 59 1.29 -5.02 5.35
CA VAL A 59 1.56 -3.82 4.54
C VAL A 59 1.78 -4.19 3.08
N GLU A 60 2.60 -5.21 2.79
CA GLU A 60 2.81 -5.73 1.43
C GLU A 60 1.49 -6.13 0.76
N SER A 61 0.66 -6.90 1.49
CA SER A 61 -0.66 -7.32 1.01
C SER A 61 -1.59 -6.14 0.77
N PHE A 62 -1.52 -5.11 1.62
CA PHE A 62 -2.35 -3.92 1.49
C PHE A 62 -1.93 -3.06 0.30
N VAL A 63 -0.62 -2.91 0.06
CA VAL A 63 -0.08 -2.29 -1.15
C VAL A 63 -0.58 -3.03 -2.38
N TYR A 64 -0.44 -4.36 -2.42
CA TYR A 64 -0.90 -5.18 -3.55
C TYR A 64 -2.39 -4.97 -3.86
N ILE A 65 -3.26 -5.02 -2.86
CA ILE A 65 -4.71 -4.79 -3.03
C ILE A 65 -4.98 -3.39 -3.59
N LEU A 66 -4.29 -2.37 -3.08
CA LEU A 66 -4.46 -1.00 -3.56
C LEU A 66 -3.93 -0.83 -4.99
N THR A 67 -2.80 -1.47 -5.34
CA THR A 67 -2.25 -1.49 -6.70
C THR A 67 -3.29 -2.04 -7.69
N SER A 68 -3.91 -3.18 -7.38
CA SER A 68 -4.97 -3.76 -8.20
C SER A 68 -6.15 -2.79 -8.37
N LYS A 69 -6.57 -2.11 -7.30
CA LYS A 69 -7.63 -1.09 -7.37
C LYS A 69 -7.26 0.10 -8.25
N TYR A 70 -6.03 0.59 -8.17
CA TYR A 70 -5.59 1.71 -9.02
C TYR A 70 -5.52 1.31 -10.49
N ARG A 71 -5.10 0.07 -10.81
CA ARG A 71 -5.15 -0.44 -12.18
C ARG A 71 -6.58 -0.45 -12.74
N VAL A 72 -7.54 -0.95 -11.97
CA VAL A 72 -8.96 -0.95 -12.36
C VAL A 72 -9.49 0.48 -12.52
N ASN A 73 -9.25 1.37 -11.55
CA ASN A 73 -9.76 2.74 -11.59
C ASN A 73 -9.21 3.56 -12.76
N ARG A 74 -7.93 3.36 -13.15
CA ARG A 74 -7.33 4.01 -14.32
C ARG A 74 -8.03 3.57 -15.62
N LEU A 75 -8.49 2.33 -15.68
CA LEU A 75 -9.25 1.81 -16.83
C LEU A 75 -10.71 2.29 -16.82
N GLU A 76 -11.39 2.25 -15.68
CA GLU A 76 -12.81 2.62 -15.57
C GLU A 76 -13.07 4.11 -15.86
N LYS A 77 -12.19 5.02 -15.41
CA LYS A 77 -12.33 6.46 -15.71
C LYS A 77 -12.34 6.74 -17.21
N GLU A 78 -11.60 5.95 -17.98
CA GLU A 78 -11.42 6.15 -19.43
C GLU A 78 -12.44 5.36 -20.27
N LEU A 79 -12.96 4.23 -19.76
CA LEU A 79 -13.94 3.36 -20.43
C LEU A 79 -15.41 3.71 -20.14
N SER A 80 -15.70 4.88 -19.55
CA SER A 80 -17.08 5.26 -19.19
C SER A 80 -18.05 5.41 -20.38
N GLU A 81 -17.58 5.25 -21.61
CA GLU A 81 -18.40 4.94 -22.79
C GLU A 81 -18.42 3.43 -23.10
N GLY A 82 -18.92 2.65 -22.14
CA GLY A 82 -19.48 1.32 -22.35
C GLY A 82 -18.55 0.26 -22.94
N ILE A 83 -17.99 -0.60 -22.08
CA ILE A 83 -18.00 -2.07 -22.20
C ILE A 83 -17.51 -2.64 -20.87
N PHE A 84 -18.40 -3.29 -20.11
CA PHE A 84 -18.04 -4.11 -18.96
C PHE A 84 -17.39 -5.41 -19.46
N GLY A 85 -16.16 -5.68 -19.02
CA GLY A 85 -15.53 -6.99 -19.20
C GLY A 85 -14.04 -6.99 -18.85
N VAL A 86 -13.73 -7.26 -17.58
CA VAL A 86 -12.44 -7.79 -17.08
C VAL A 86 -11.22 -7.47 -17.96
N MET A 87 -10.70 -6.25 -17.85
CA MET A 87 -9.45 -5.84 -18.49
C MET A 87 -8.36 -5.70 -17.44
N ASP A 88 -7.99 -6.79 -16.75
CA ASP A 88 -6.90 -6.77 -15.75
C ASP A 88 -5.50 -6.47 -16.34
N LYS A 89 -5.37 -6.18 -17.64
CA LYS A 89 -4.09 -6.34 -18.36
C LYS A 89 -3.82 -5.34 -19.47
N VAL A 90 -4.65 -4.33 -19.66
CA VAL A 90 -4.40 -3.37 -20.74
C VAL A 90 -3.72 -2.13 -20.17
N ASP A 91 -2.51 -1.91 -20.67
CA ASP A 91 -1.71 -0.73 -20.43
C ASP A 91 -2.39 0.46 -21.10
N GLU A 92 -2.72 1.50 -20.32
CA GLU A 92 -3.43 2.71 -20.77
C GLU A 92 -2.73 3.34 -21.99
N SER A 93 -1.39 3.27 -22.03
CA SER A 93 -0.56 3.76 -23.14
C SER A 93 -0.77 3.03 -24.47
N LYS A 94 -1.39 1.85 -24.45
CA LYS A 94 -1.71 1.06 -25.66
C LYS A 94 -3.11 1.34 -26.19
N ILE A 95 -3.96 2.00 -25.40
CA ILE A 95 -5.33 2.35 -25.78
C ILE A 95 -5.39 3.81 -26.21
N PHE A 96 -4.75 4.69 -25.45
CA PHE A 96 -4.83 6.14 -25.63
C PHE A 96 -3.50 6.72 -26.09
N SER A 97 -3.61 7.79 -26.86
CA SER A 97 -2.53 8.66 -27.27
C SER A 97 -2.64 10.01 -26.53
N PRO A 98 -1.56 10.78 -26.42
CA PRO A 98 -1.63 12.12 -25.84
C PRO A 98 -2.62 13.05 -26.56
N GLN A 99 -2.96 12.81 -27.83
CA GLN A 99 -3.92 13.65 -28.56
C GLN A 99 -5.38 13.42 -28.14
N ASP A 100 -5.66 12.33 -27.43
CA ASP A 100 -7.03 11.97 -27.00
C ASP A 100 -7.49 12.77 -25.78
N PHE A 101 -6.60 13.54 -25.14
CA PHE A 101 -6.89 14.29 -23.92
C PHE A 101 -6.96 15.81 -24.17
N GLU A 102 -7.95 16.46 -23.53
CA GLU A 102 -8.19 17.91 -23.66
C GLU A 102 -7.03 18.76 -23.11
N PHE A 103 -6.42 18.32 -22.02
CA PHE A 103 -5.29 19.00 -21.37
C PHE A 103 -4.12 18.04 -21.24
N VAL A 104 -2.98 18.41 -21.82
CA VAL A 104 -1.77 17.58 -21.82
C VAL A 104 -0.54 18.47 -21.70
N GLN A 105 0.29 18.19 -20.70
CA GLN A 105 1.60 18.80 -20.51
C GLN A 105 2.66 17.71 -20.42
N GLU A 106 3.75 17.85 -21.18
CA GLU A 106 4.84 16.88 -21.14
C GLU A 106 5.56 16.92 -19.79
N VAL A 107 5.82 15.74 -19.22
CA VAL A 107 6.56 15.55 -17.98
C VAL A 107 7.50 14.36 -18.13
N GLU A 108 8.30 14.08 -17.10
CA GLU A 108 9.22 12.95 -17.11
C GLU A 108 8.51 11.63 -17.44
N HIS A 109 8.96 10.98 -18.52
CA HIS A 109 8.44 9.70 -19.05
C HIS A 109 6.92 9.65 -19.34
N GLY A 110 6.27 10.79 -19.59
CA GLY A 110 4.86 10.79 -19.97
C GLY A 110 4.23 12.19 -19.99
N PHE A 111 2.95 12.25 -19.61
CA PHE A 111 2.17 13.48 -19.67
C PHE A 111 1.32 13.70 -18.42
N CYS A 112 1.11 14.97 -18.08
CA CYS A 112 0.19 15.41 -17.05
C CYS A 112 -1.13 15.87 -17.69
N ARG A 113 -2.25 15.35 -17.16
CA ARG A 113 -3.61 15.68 -17.60
C ARG A 113 -4.32 16.73 -16.74
N ASN A 114 -3.58 17.37 -15.83
CA ASN A 114 -4.17 18.36 -14.94
C ASN A 114 -4.36 19.69 -15.67
N ALA A 115 -5.61 20.15 -15.78
CA ALA A 115 -5.98 21.39 -16.47
C ALA A 115 -5.35 22.66 -15.86
N ILE A 116 -4.98 22.63 -14.58
CA ILE A 116 -4.37 23.75 -13.87
C ILE A 116 -2.86 23.56 -13.62
N PHE A 117 -2.19 22.65 -14.35
CA PHE A 117 -0.74 22.44 -14.20
C PHE A 117 0.06 23.75 -14.39
N PRO A 118 1.04 24.07 -13.52
CA PRO A 118 1.59 23.27 -12.41
C PRO A 118 0.93 23.51 -11.03
N GLU A 119 -0.19 24.22 -10.94
CA GLU A 119 -0.87 24.48 -9.68
C GLU A 119 -1.40 23.18 -9.04
N ASN A 120 -1.34 23.09 -7.70
CA ASN A 120 -1.76 21.93 -6.90
C ASN A 120 -1.08 20.60 -7.26
N CYS A 121 0.11 20.64 -7.86
CA CYS A 121 0.87 19.42 -8.13
C CYS A 121 1.67 18.97 -6.90
N PRO A 122 1.65 17.66 -6.56
CA PRO A 122 2.42 17.11 -5.44
C PRO A 122 3.95 17.09 -5.67
N GLY A 123 4.41 17.48 -6.87
CA GLY A 123 5.82 17.55 -7.25
C GLY A 123 6.39 16.26 -7.83
N GLU A 124 5.71 15.12 -7.67
CA GLU A 124 6.15 13.82 -8.16
C GLU A 124 5.03 13.15 -8.96
N CYS A 125 5.30 12.86 -10.23
CA CYS A 125 4.29 12.36 -11.17
C CYS A 125 4.05 10.84 -11.04
N ARG A 126 5.05 10.07 -10.60
CA ARG A 126 4.99 8.59 -10.50
C ARG A 126 3.80 8.07 -9.70
N TYR A 127 3.34 8.83 -8.72
CA TYR A 127 2.19 8.51 -7.88
C TYR A 127 1.11 9.62 -7.90
N CYS A 128 0.97 10.30 -9.04
CA CYS A 128 -0.07 11.30 -9.27
C CYS A 128 -1.25 10.69 -10.04
N GLU A 129 -2.47 11.04 -9.66
CA GLU A 129 -3.69 10.58 -10.35
C GLU A 129 -3.85 11.16 -11.77
N HIS A 130 -3.23 12.31 -12.05
CA HIS A 130 -3.28 12.96 -13.35
C HIS A 130 -2.18 12.51 -14.31
N TYR A 131 -1.27 11.64 -13.85
CA TYR A 131 -0.16 11.17 -14.66
C TYR A 131 -0.58 10.09 -15.65
N PHE A 132 -0.27 10.32 -16.91
CA PHE A 132 -0.39 9.39 -18.01
C PHE A 132 1.02 8.94 -18.41
N PHE A 133 1.36 7.69 -18.08
CA PHE A 133 2.66 7.10 -18.40
C PHE A 133 2.72 6.78 -19.89
N HIS A 134 3.65 7.42 -20.61
CA HIS A 134 3.81 7.26 -22.05
C HIS A 134 5.25 7.62 -22.44
N PRO A 135 6.24 6.80 -22.04
CA PRO A 135 7.65 7.12 -22.25
C PRO A 135 8.04 7.00 -23.72
N GLN A 136 8.99 7.81 -24.16
CA GLN A 136 9.61 7.68 -25.48
C GLN A 136 10.45 6.39 -25.57
N ASP A 137 11.22 6.11 -24.52
CA ASP A 137 11.92 4.83 -24.32
C ASP A 137 11.23 4.04 -23.21
N PHE A 138 10.56 2.95 -23.59
CA PHE A 138 9.80 2.12 -22.65
C PHE A 138 10.69 1.43 -21.61
N GLU A 139 11.90 0.99 -21.99
CA GLU A 139 12.79 0.32 -21.04
C GLU A 139 13.30 1.31 -19.98
N GLU A 140 13.67 2.52 -20.41
CA GLU A 140 14.07 3.60 -19.51
C GLU A 140 12.92 4.01 -18.58
N GLY A 141 11.72 4.20 -19.12
CA GLY A 141 10.54 4.58 -18.34
C GLY A 141 10.15 3.53 -17.29
N ILE A 142 10.20 2.23 -17.64
CA ILE A 142 9.94 1.16 -16.68
C ILE A 142 11.01 1.11 -15.60
N LYS A 143 12.28 1.28 -15.95
CA LYS A 143 13.36 1.34 -14.96
C LYS A 143 13.17 2.50 -13.99
N TRP A 144 12.80 3.68 -14.47
CA TRP A 144 12.52 4.84 -13.63
C TRP A 144 11.36 4.61 -12.63
N LEU A 145 10.32 3.89 -13.06
CA LEU A 145 9.26 3.45 -12.16
C LEU A 145 9.80 2.45 -11.14
N GLN A 146 10.53 1.41 -11.56
CA GLN A 146 11.10 0.40 -10.66
C GLN A 146 12.01 1.02 -9.58
N ASP A 147 12.92 1.93 -9.98
CA ASP A 147 13.80 2.65 -9.06
C ASP A 147 12.98 3.47 -8.03
N GLY A 148 11.88 4.09 -8.47
CA GLY A 148 10.95 4.79 -7.58
C GLY A 148 10.18 3.87 -6.64
N SER A 149 9.76 2.70 -7.13
CA SER A 149 9.09 1.66 -6.34
C SER A 149 9.99 1.13 -5.23
N ASP A 150 11.25 0.85 -5.55
CA ASP A 150 12.26 0.36 -4.61
C ASP A 150 12.58 1.41 -3.54
N LEU A 151 12.65 2.69 -3.92
CA LEU A 151 12.85 3.78 -2.97
C LEU A 151 11.68 3.88 -1.96
N LEU A 152 10.43 3.78 -2.44
CA LEU A 152 9.25 3.81 -1.56
C LEU A 152 9.20 2.57 -0.66
N GLU A 153 9.61 1.40 -1.15
CA GLU A 153 9.68 0.17 -0.37
C GLU A 153 10.72 0.27 0.76
N GLN A 154 11.90 0.84 0.47
CA GLN A 154 12.92 1.11 1.47
C GLN A 154 12.41 2.08 2.55
N GLN A 155 11.73 3.15 2.14
CA GLN A 155 11.14 4.12 3.08
C GLN A 155 10.05 3.48 3.95
N LEU A 156 9.16 2.67 3.36
CA LEU A 156 8.14 1.91 4.07
C LEU A 156 8.77 1.00 5.12
N THR A 157 9.79 0.22 4.74
CA THR A 157 10.49 -0.69 5.64
C THR A 157 11.11 0.06 6.83
N VAL A 158 11.78 1.19 6.58
CA VAL A 158 12.40 2.00 7.63
C VAL A 158 11.35 2.58 8.59
N GLU A 159 10.29 3.18 8.05
CA GLU A 159 9.26 3.80 8.88
C GLU A 159 8.42 2.78 9.65
N LEU A 160 8.19 1.59 9.07
CA LEU A 160 7.45 0.52 9.72
C LEU A 160 8.22 -0.02 10.93
N ARG A 161 9.53 -0.24 10.79
CA ARG A 161 10.41 -0.58 11.91
C ARG A 161 10.40 0.50 12.98
N SER A 162 10.43 1.77 12.56
CA SER A 162 10.38 2.90 13.48
C SER A 162 9.06 2.96 14.27
N LEU A 163 7.91 2.70 13.63
CA LEU A 163 6.61 2.58 14.31
C LEU A 163 6.60 1.41 15.30
N LEU A 164 7.11 0.24 14.89
CA LEU A 164 7.20 -0.93 15.75
C LEU A 164 8.06 -0.66 16.99
N ASP A 165 9.16 0.07 16.83
CA ASP A 165 10.04 0.43 17.94
C ASP A 165 9.40 1.45 18.88
N LEU A 166 8.59 2.39 18.37
CA LEU A 166 7.76 3.23 19.24
C LEU A 166 6.78 2.39 20.06
N TYR A 167 6.08 1.44 19.43
CA TYR A 167 5.11 0.59 20.14
C TYR A 167 5.76 -0.36 21.15
N LYS A 168 6.96 -0.85 20.88
CA LYS A 168 7.76 -1.64 21.83
C LYS A 168 8.10 -0.86 23.09
N ASN A 169 8.43 0.42 22.92
CA ASN A 169 9.01 1.25 23.97
C ASN A 169 8.01 2.22 24.62
N MET A 170 6.79 2.29 24.09
CA MET A 170 5.74 3.18 24.61
C MET A 170 5.45 2.87 26.08
N LYS A 171 5.50 3.91 26.91
CA LYS A 171 5.25 3.77 28.35
C LYS A 171 3.75 3.77 28.64
N PHE A 172 3.31 2.81 29.44
CA PHE A 172 1.93 2.66 29.89
C PHE A 172 1.85 2.30 31.37
N ASN A 173 0.73 2.65 32.00
CA ASN A 173 0.34 2.23 33.33
C ASN A 173 -1.01 1.51 33.23
N LEU A 174 -1.01 0.21 33.52
CA LEU A 174 -2.20 -0.63 33.43
C LEU A 174 -3.25 -0.30 34.50
N ASN A 175 -2.84 0.17 35.67
CA ASN A 175 -3.74 0.46 36.79
C ASN A 175 -4.51 1.77 36.58
N THR A 176 -3.84 2.77 36.03
CA THR A 176 -4.43 4.09 35.74
C THR A 176 -4.88 4.23 34.28
N GLU A 177 -4.71 3.17 33.49
CA GLU A 177 -5.02 3.12 32.05
C GLU A 177 -4.36 4.24 31.22
N SER A 178 -3.27 4.80 31.71
CA SER A 178 -2.60 5.95 31.10
C SER A 178 -1.43 5.51 30.24
N TYR A 179 -1.17 6.25 29.15
CA TYR A 179 -0.04 6.05 28.26
C TYR A 179 0.64 7.39 27.96
N SER A 180 1.88 7.35 27.45
CA SER A 180 2.61 8.55 27.02
C SER A 180 1.90 9.23 25.85
N ILE A 181 1.45 10.47 26.05
CA ILE A 181 0.80 11.28 25.00
C ILE A 181 1.80 11.58 23.87
N ILE A 182 3.05 11.89 24.22
CA ILE A 182 4.11 12.21 23.25
C ILE A 182 4.40 10.98 22.35
N ASP A 183 4.48 9.79 22.95
CA ASP A 183 4.72 8.57 22.18
C ASP A 183 3.51 8.27 21.26
N GLN A 184 2.29 8.54 21.74
CA GLN A 184 1.06 8.37 20.97
C GLN A 184 0.99 9.33 19.77
N GLU A 185 1.31 10.61 19.95
CA GLU A 185 1.37 11.59 18.85
C GLU A 185 2.44 11.19 17.82
N SER A 186 3.59 10.72 18.30
CA SER A 186 4.67 10.22 17.44
C SER A 186 4.22 9.00 16.62
N ALA A 187 3.53 8.05 17.25
CA ALA A 187 2.99 6.88 16.57
C ALA A 187 1.92 7.25 15.54
N LEU A 188 1.02 8.18 15.86
CA LEU A 188 0.01 8.68 14.94
C LEU A 188 0.64 9.36 13.72
N SER A 189 1.67 10.19 13.94
CA SER A 189 2.42 10.83 12.86
C SER A 189 3.05 9.81 11.92
N LYS A 190 3.70 8.77 12.48
CA LYS A 190 4.30 7.69 11.69
C LYS A 190 3.27 6.85 10.93
N ALA A 191 2.15 6.53 11.57
CA ALA A 191 1.03 5.84 10.93
C ALA A 191 0.50 6.63 9.72
N ASN A 192 0.35 7.95 9.85
CA ASN A 192 -0.06 8.81 8.73
C ASN A 192 0.97 8.84 7.59
N LEU A 193 2.27 8.88 7.92
CA LEU A 193 3.34 8.78 6.93
C LEU A 193 3.31 7.43 6.20
N LEU A 194 3.22 6.32 6.94
CA LEU A 194 3.12 4.97 6.37
C LEU A 194 1.92 4.84 5.43
N ASN A 195 0.74 5.32 5.83
CA ASN A 195 -0.45 5.28 4.96
C ASN A 195 -0.26 6.11 3.68
N ARG A 196 0.49 7.21 3.74
CA ARG A 196 0.83 8.00 2.55
C ARG A 196 1.78 7.22 1.63
N LEU A 197 2.85 6.66 2.19
CA LEU A 197 3.82 5.86 1.45
C LEU A 197 3.17 4.62 0.81
N ILE A 198 2.28 3.94 1.52
CA ILE A 198 1.51 2.79 1.02
C ILE A 198 0.70 3.20 -0.22
N LYS A 199 -0.01 4.33 -0.14
CA LYS A 199 -0.79 4.86 -1.27
C LYS A 199 0.10 5.24 -2.45
N GLN A 200 1.22 5.93 -2.18
CA GLN A 200 2.17 6.34 -3.21
C GLN A 200 2.77 5.13 -3.92
N LYS A 201 3.23 4.13 -3.15
CA LYS A 201 3.77 2.89 -3.70
C LYS A 201 2.73 2.16 -4.55
N ALA A 202 1.50 2.03 -4.05
CA ALA A 202 0.44 1.37 -4.79
C ALA A 202 0.06 2.09 -6.09
N MET A 203 0.03 3.42 -6.09
CA MET A 203 -0.21 4.22 -7.30
C MET A 203 0.91 4.04 -8.33
N LEU A 204 2.17 4.03 -7.88
CA LEU A 204 3.33 3.82 -8.74
C LEU A 204 3.35 2.39 -9.29
N ASP A 205 3.23 1.38 -8.43
CA ASP A 205 3.25 -0.04 -8.81
C ASP A 205 2.11 -0.39 -9.79
N SER A 206 1.02 0.40 -9.79
CA SER A 206 -0.07 0.24 -10.75
C SER A 206 0.36 0.51 -12.20
N LEU A 207 1.41 1.34 -12.39
CA LEU A 207 2.00 1.67 -13.68
C LEU A 207 3.01 0.62 -14.16
N ILE A 208 3.56 -0.18 -13.25
CA ILE A 208 4.54 -1.21 -13.58
C ILE A 208 3.79 -2.44 -14.14
N PRO A 209 4.12 -2.91 -15.37
CA PRO A 209 3.53 -4.11 -15.93
C PRO A 209 3.81 -5.32 -15.04
N GLU A 210 2.81 -6.18 -14.83
CA GLU A 210 3.06 -7.45 -14.15
C GLU A 210 4.02 -8.30 -14.98
N THR A 211 5.22 -8.55 -14.46
CA THR A 211 6.04 -9.64 -14.95
C THR A 211 5.27 -10.93 -14.72
N LYS A 212 4.97 -11.68 -15.81
CA LYS A 212 4.37 -13.01 -15.72
C LYS A 212 5.26 -13.90 -14.84
N GLY A 213 4.90 -14.06 -13.56
CA GLY A 213 5.65 -14.94 -12.68
C GLY A 213 5.59 -14.63 -11.19
N VAL A 214 4.41 -14.44 -10.61
CA VAL A 214 4.27 -14.76 -9.18
C VAL A 214 4.03 -16.27 -9.10
N LYS A 215 5.11 -17.03 -8.86
CA LYS A 215 4.98 -18.36 -8.28
C LYS A 215 4.66 -18.14 -6.79
N LEU A 216 3.37 -18.25 -6.46
CA LEU A 216 2.96 -18.63 -5.11
C LEU A 216 3.52 -20.03 -4.79
#